data_AF-A0A6N2N881-F1
#
_entry.id   AF-A0A6N2N881-F1
#
_cell.length_a   1.000
_cell.length_b   1.000
_cell.length_c   1.000
_cell.angle_alpha   90.00
_cell.angle_beta   90.00
_cell.angle_gamma   90.00
#
_symmetry.space_group_name_H-M   'P 1'
#
loop_
_entity.id
_entity.type
_entity.pdbx_description
1 polymer ?
#
loop_
_entity_poly.entity_id
_entity_poly.type
_entity_poly.pdbx_seq_one_letter_code
_entity_poly.pdbx_strand_id
1 'polypeptide(L)'
;MGVERRETMSQQQGPRIPRVPQIFSGIESNKKMEKFKVNMVRTFVQQSNKHIDEFYKTVVDVAEEARRCYVEDGSVELDDMTEFTKMMFLDGFFVIQFMHCLLYDHENLKMTSHVAALVARDILLLENQLPFLVLRPLMNFIC
;
A
#
# COMPACT_ATOMS: atom_id res chain seq x y z
N MET A 1 3.88 -0.83 54.85
CA MET A 1 4.65 -0.11 53.80
C MET A 1 5.61 -1.10 53.17
N GLY A 2 5.49 -1.31 51.87
CA GLY A 2 6.30 -2.28 51.12
C GLY A 2 5.60 -2.63 49.82
N VAL A 3 5.45 -1.65 48.93
CA VAL A 3 4.87 -1.86 47.60
C VAL A 3 5.94 -2.51 46.72
N GLU A 4 5.63 -3.72 46.29
CA GLU A 4 6.33 -4.53 45.31
C GLU A 4 6.41 -3.75 43.98
N ARG A 5 7.63 -3.49 43.49
CA ARG A 5 7.85 -2.91 42.16
C ARG A 5 7.48 -3.96 41.11
N ARG A 6 6.27 -3.89 40.58
CA ARG A 6 5.94 -4.51 39.29
C ARG A 6 6.39 -3.58 38.17
N GLU A 7 7.51 -3.92 37.57
CA GLU A 7 7.92 -3.41 36.27
C GLU A 7 6.90 -3.87 35.23
N THR A 8 5.97 -2.99 34.85
CA THR A 8 5.12 -3.23 33.68
C THR A 8 5.95 -2.91 32.45
N MET A 9 6.49 -3.95 31.81
CA MET A 9 6.99 -3.91 30.45
C MET A 9 5.90 -3.28 29.58
N SER A 10 6.10 -2.03 29.18
CA SER A 10 5.33 -1.37 28.14
C SER A 10 5.45 -2.22 26.88
N GLN A 11 4.40 -2.94 26.53
CA GLN A 11 4.25 -3.46 25.18
C GLN A 11 4.40 -2.27 24.25
N GLN A 12 5.50 -2.22 23.51
CA GLN A 12 5.69 -1.23 22.47
C GLN A 12 4.68 -1.53 21.37
N GLN A 13 3.48 -0.97 21.50
CA GLN A 13 2.56 -0.86 20.38
C GLN A 13 3.29 -0.07 19.29
N GLY A 14 3.63 -0.77 18.22
CA GLY A 14 4.22 -0.16 17.03
C GLY A 14 3.33 0.99 16.51
N PRO A 15 3.90 1.87 15.68
CA PRO A 15 3.17 3.02 15.17
C PRO A 15 1.86 2.57 14.51
N ARG A 16 0.75 3.11 15.02
CA ARG A 16 -0.62 2.87 14.56
C ARG A 16 -0.74 3.39 13.13
N ILE A 17 -1.41 2.65 12.24
CA ILE A 17 -1.67 3.10 10.87
C ILE A 17 -3.09 3.67 10.83
N PRO A 18 -3.29 5.00 10.71
CA PRO A 18 -4.61 5.58 10.57
C PRO A 18 -5.30 5.14 9.27
N ARG A 19 -6.64 5.17 9.33
CA ARG A 19 -7.69 4.75 8.39
C ARG A 19 -7.29 4.78 6.90
N VAL A 20 -7.67 3.74 6.15
CA VAL A 20 -7.66 3.65 4.68
C VAL A 20 -8.85 4.42 4.09
N PRO A 21 -8.71 5.65 3.60
CA PRO A 21 -9.30 5.98 2.32
C PRO A 21 -8.36 5.40 1.27
N GLN A 22 -8.89 4.86 0.18
CA GLN A 22 -8.14 4.61 -1.06
C GLN A 22 -7.09 5.72 -1.19
N ILE A 23 -5.80 5.44 -1.42
CA ILE A 23 -4.72 6.44 -1.32
C ILE A 23 -5.06 7.75 -2.09
N PHE A 24 -6.04 7.72 -2.99
CA PHE A 24 -6.55 8.92 -3.63
C PHE A 24 -8.01 9.33 -3.40
N SER A 25 -9.01 8.59 -2.83
CA SER A 25 -10.49 8.81 -3.07
C SER A 25 -11.18 10.15 -2.66
N GLY A 26 -10.46 11.19 -2.26
CA GLY A 26 -11.04 12.44 -1.75
C GLY A 26 -11.28 13.62 -2.70
N ILE A 27 -10.82 13.62 -3.96
CA ILE A 27 -10.93 14.81 -4.84
C ILE A 27 -11.20 14.35 -6.29
N GLU A 28 -11.90 15.15 -7.10
CA GLU A 28 -12.15 14.90 -8.55
C GLU A 28 -10.87 14.55 -9.38
N SER A 29 -9.68 14.76 -8.82
CA SER A 29 -8.38 14.29 -9.31
C SER A 29 -8.16 12.76 -9.21
N ASN A 30 -9.03 12.03 -8.50
CA ASN A 30 -8.95 10.59 -8.26
C ASN A 30 -8.92 9.69 -9.46
N LYS A 31 -9.89 9.89 -10.35
CA LYS A 31 -10.15 8.93 -11.43
C LYS A 31 -8.95 8.85 -12.36
N LYS A 32 -8.18 9.93 -12.47
CA LYS A 32 -6.93 9.97 -13.23
C LYS A 32 -5.83 9.16 -12.56
N MET A 33 -5.67 9.29 -11.24
CA MET A 33 -4.67 8.52 -10.49
C MET A 33 -5.03 7.03 -10.45
N GLU A 34 -6.27 6.68 -10.16
CA GLU A 34 -6.75 5.29 -10.21
C GLU A 34 -6.54 4.67 -11.60
N LYS A 35 -6.91 5.40 -12.66
CA LYS A 35 -6.65 4.97 -14.04
C LYS A 35 -5.16 4.84 -14.33
N PHE A 36 -4.34 5.72 -13.77
CA PHE A 36 -2.89 5.67 -13.91
C PHE A 36 -2.29 4.44 -13.23
N LYS A 37 -2.67 4.14 -11.98
CA LYS A 37 -2.30 2.91 -11.28
C LYS A 37 -2.65 1.67 -12.09
N VAL A 38 -3.90 1.56 -12.52
CA VAL A 38 -4.38 0.41 -13.32
C VAL A 38 -3.58 0.26 -14.61
N ASN A 39 -3.31 1.36 -15.31
CA ASN A 39 -2.51 1.33 -16.53
C ASN A 39 -1.06 0.92 -16.26
N MET A 40 -0.47 1.38 -15.15
CA MET A 40 0.89 1.03 -14.74
C MET A 40 1.00 -0.46 -14.42
N VAL A 41 0.12 -0.98 -13.57
CA VAL A 41 0.05 -2.43 -13.25
C VAL A 41 -0.14 -3.24 -14.52
N ARG A 42 -1.07 -2.85 -15.40
CA ARG A 42 -1.30 -3.54 -16.67
C ARG A 42 -0.06 -3.58 -17.55
N THR A 43 0.64 -2.44 -17.67
CA THR A 43 1.83 -2.32 -18.50
C THR A 43 2.94 -3.23 -17.96
N PHE A 44 3.14 -3.24 -16.64
CA PHE A 44 4.10 -4.11 -16.00
C PHE A 44 3.77 -5.59 -16.20
N VAL A 45 2.52 -6.00 -15.95
CA VAL A 45 2.09 -7.40 -16.14
C VAL A 45 2.34 -7.85 -17.58
N GLN A 46 2.03 -7.00 -18.57
CA GLN A 46 2.31 -7.29 -19.98
C GLN A 46 3.81 -7.47 -20.28
N GLN A 47 4.69 -6.77 -19.58
CA GLN A 47 6.14 -6.89 -19.72
C GLN A 47 6.71 -8.11 -18.98
N SER A 48 6.07 -8.56 -17.91
CA SER A 48 6.55 -9.61 -17.02
C SER A 48 6.40 -11.05 -17.55
N ASN A 49 5.65 -11.25 -18.64
CA ASN A 49 5.22 -12.57 -19.16
C ASN A 49 4.48 -13.47 -18.14
N LYS A 50 4.02 -12.93 -17.00
CA LYS A 50 3.24 -13.63 -15.97
C LYS A 50 1.77 -13.25 -16.02
N HIS A 51 0.90 -14.11 -15.49
CA HIS A 51 -0.53 -13.78 -15.40
C HIS A 51 -0.82 -12.84 -14.23
N ILE A 52 -1.75 -11.88 -14.40
CA ILE A 52 -2.11 -10.93 -13.33
C ILE A 52 -2.54 -11.64 -12.04
N ASP A 53 -3.17 -12.80 -12.16
CA ASP A 53 -3.63 -13.61 -11.03
C ASP A 53 -2.48 -14.10 -10.15
N GLU A 54 -1.29 -14.32 -10.70
CA GLU A 54 -0.12 -14.72 -9.92
C GLU A 54 0.29 -13.62 -8.93
N PHE A 55 0.26 -12.36 -9.38
CA PHE A 55 0.54 -11.21 -8.53
C PHE A 55 -0.58 -10.99 -7.52
N TYR A 56 -1.83 -11.04 -8.00
CA TYR A 56 -3.01 -10.82 -7.16
C TYR A 56 -3.08 -11.83 -6.01
N LYS A 57 -2.78 -13.11 -6.30
CA LYS A 57 -2.76 -14.18 -5.30
C LYS A 57 -1.82 -13.88 -4.13
N THR A 58 -0.66 -13.28 -4.40
CA THR A 58 0.28 -12.94 -3.32
C THR A 58 -0.28 -11.93 -2.32
N VAL A 59 -1.20 -11.06 -2.76
CA VAL A 59 -1.88 -10.10 -1.89
C VAL A 59 -3.08 -10.75 -1.20
N VAL A 60 -3.81 -11.64 -1.89
CA VAL A 60 -4.87 -12.45 -1.28
C VAL A 60 -4.35 -13.22 -0.05
N ASP A 61 -3.17 -13.85 -0.17
CA ASP A 61 -2.58 -14.66 0.88
C ASP A 61 -2.25 -13.86 2.16
N VAL A 62 -2.08 -12.54 2.06
CA VAL A 62 -1.75 -11.65 3.18
C VAL A 62 -2.88 -10.68 3.56
N ALA A 63 -3.99 -10.65 2.82
CA ALA A 63 -5.04 -9.65 2.95
C ALA A 63 -5.71 -9.66 4.33
N GLU A 64 -5.99 -10.84 4.88
CA GLU A 64 -6.59 -10.97 6.22
C GLU A 64 -5.68 -10.39 7.32
N GLU A 65 -4.39 -10.69 7.25
CA GLU A 65 -3.42 -10.17 8.23
C GLU A 65 -3.17 -8.68 8.03
N ALA A 66 -3.10 -8.22 6.78
CA ALA A 66 -3.04 -6.80 6.44
C ALA A 66 -4.26 -6.02 6.96
N ARG A 67 -5.46 -6.61 6.92
CA ARG A 67 -6.68 -6.01 7.46
C ARG A 67 -6.60 -5.82 8.97
N ARG A 68 -5.99 -6.75 9.71
CA ARG A 68 -5.83 -6.62 11.17
C ARG A 68 -5.01 -5.40 11.58
N CYS A 69 -4.15 -4.88 10.70
CA CYS A 69 -3.45 -3.62 10.92
C CYS A 69 -4.37 -2.39 11.01
N TYR A 70 -5.64 -2.50 10.59
CA TYR A 70 -6.62 -1.40 10.52
C TYR A 70 -7.84 -1.55 11.44
N VAL A 71 -8.11 -2.73 12.01
CA VAL A 71 -9.39 -3.06 12.67
C VAL A 71 -9.50 -2.53 14.11
N GLU A 72 -8.41 -2.06 14.72
CA GLU A 72 -8.40 -1.75 16.16
C GLU A 72 -9.13 -0.44 16.56
N ASP A 73 -9.44 0.48 15.64
CA ASP A 73 -10.07 1.77 15.98
C ASP A 73 -11.54 1.92 15.50
N GLY A 74 -12.17 0.84 15.00
CA GLY A 74 -13.60 0.83 14.63
C GLY A 74 -13.97 1.81 13.51
N SER A 75 -12.98 2.17 12.70
CA SER A 75 -13.02 3.37 11.90
C SER A 75 -13.17 3.04 10.41
N VAL A 76 -12.64 1.93 9.92
CA VAL A 76 -12.92 1.48 8.55
C VAL A 76 -13.99 0.39 8.56
N GLU A 77 -15.15 0.64 7.94
CA GLU A 77 -16.06 -0.43 7.53
C GLU A 77 -15.43 -1.17 6.33
N LEU A 78 -14.46 -2.05 6.63
CA LEU A 78 -13.89 -3.00 5.67
C LEU A 78 -14.76 -4.26 5.65
N ASP A 79 -16.01 -4.13 5.20
CA ASP A 79 -16.94 -5.25 5.15
C ASP A 79 -16.70 -6.16 3.94
N ASP A 80 -16.18 -5.61 2.83
CA ASP A 80 -15.83 -6.39 1.64
C ASP A 80 -14.30 -6.66 1.56
N MET A 81 -13.92 -7.89 1.91
CA MET A 81 -12.54 -8.38 1.78
C MET A 81 -12.03 -8.38 0.33
N THR A 82 -12.91 -8.56 -0.65
CA THR A 82 -12.54 -8.55 -2.07
C THR A 82 -12.13 -7.15 -2.51
N GLU A 83 -12.94 -6.14 -2.13
CA GLU A 83 -12.62 -4.75 -2.40
C GLU A 83 -11.34 -4.32 -1.66
N PHE A 84 -11.20 -4.70 -0.39
CA PHE A 84 -9.98 -4.45 0.38
C PHE A 84 -8.73 -5.03 -0.30
N THR A 85 -8.78 -6.31 -0.68
CA THR A 85 -7.66 -6.99 -1.33
C THR A 85 -7.29 -6.32 -2.65
N LYS A 86 -8.30 -5.91 -3.43
CA LYS A 86 -8.10 -5.18 -4.68
C LYS A 86 -7.45 -3.81 -4.46
N MET A 87 -7.86 -3.07 -3.44
CA MET A 87 -7.22 -1.80 -3.06
C MET A 87 -5.75 -2.02 -2.66
N MET A 88 -5.49 -2.98 -1.78
CA MET A 88 -4.14 -3.33 -1.34
C MET A 88 -3.24 -3.73 -2.51
N PHE A 89 -3.78 -4.50 -3.47
CA PHE A 89 -3.05 -4.92 -4.65
C PHE A 89 -2.66 -3.73 -5.54
N LEU A 90 -3.62 -2.88 -5.92
CA LEU A 90 -3.35 -1.75 -6.80
C LEU A 90 -2.42 -0.74 -6.14
N ASP A 91 -2.64 -0.45 -4.86
CA ASP A 91 -1.88 0.56 -4.13
C ASP A 91 -0.46 0.06 -3.83
N GLY A 92 -0.32 -1.19 -3.38
CA GLY A 92 0.98 -1.80 -3.11
C GLY A 92 1.82 -1.93 -4.37
N PHE A 93 1.22 -2.37 -5.47
CA PHE A 93 1.92 -2.50 -6.74
C PHE A 93 2.36 -1.13 -7.27
N PHE A 94 1.47 -0.13 -7.18
CA PHE A 94 1.79 1.24 -7.57
C PHE A 94 2.98 1.79 -6.79
N VAL A 95 3.02 1.63 -5.46
CA VAL A 95 4.13 2.13 -4.63
C VAL A 95 5.45 1.51 -5.07
N ILE A 96 5.50 0.19 -5.28
CA ILE A 96 6.76 -0.48 -5.63
C ILE A 96 7.20 -0.10 -7.03
N GLN A 97 6.28 -0.06 -8.00
CA GLN A 97 6.61 0.34 -9.37
C GLN A 97 7.03 1.81 -9.44
N PHE A 98 6.37 2.69 -8.67
CA PHE A 98 6.73 4.09 -8.56
C PHE A 98 8.14 4.25 -7.99
N MET A 99 8.47 3.53 -6.92
CA MET A 99 9.83 3.52 -6.34
C MET A 99 10.86 2.98 -7.33
N HIS A 100 10.56 1.89 -8.05
CA HIS A 100 11.45 1.33 -9.07
C HIS A 100 11.74 2.35 -10.18
N CYS A 101 10.71 2.99 -10.74
CA CYS A 101 10.87 4.04 -11.74
C CYS A 101 11.61 5.26 -11.20
N LEU A 102 11.40 5.63 -9.94
CA LEU A 102 12.15 6.72 -9.30
C LEU A 102 13.63 6.41 -9.04
N LEU A 103 14.03 5.14 -8.95
CA LEU A 103 15.42 4.79 -8.61
C LEU A 103 16.24 4.31 -9.81
N TYR A 104 15.59 3.65 -10.78
CA TYR A 104 16.28 2.93 -11.84
C TYR A 104 15.78 3.27 -13.24
N ASP A 105 14.57 3.83 -13.38
CA ASP A 105 13.88 3.94 -14.67
C ASP A 105 13.00 5.19 -14.76
N HIS A 106 13.66 6.35 -14.68
CA HIS A 106 13.01 7.65 -14.70
C HIS A 106 12.26 7.93 -16.00
N GLU A 107 12.68 7.33 -17.12
CA GLU A 107 12.09 7.55 -18.45
C GLU A 107 10.69 6.92 -18.56
N ASN A 108 10.46 5.81 -17.87
CA ASN A 108 9.14 5.17 -17.82
C ASN A 108 8.20 5.80 -16.78
N LEU A 109 8.69 6.73 -15.96
CA LEU A 109 7.87 7.52 -15.06
C LEU A 109 7.09 8.58 -15.85
N LYS A 110 5.90 8.21 -16.35
CA LYS A 110 5.01 9.07 -17.16
C LYS A 110 4.32 10.18 -16.34
N MET A 111 5.09 10.93 -15.55
CA MET A 111 4.61 12.07 -14.77
C MET A 111 5.68 13.18 -14.71
N THR A 112 5.26 14.41 -14.42
CA THR A 112 6.21 15.51 -14.23
C THR A 112 6.93 15.38 -12.90
N SER A 113 8.13 15.98 -12.78
CA SER A 113 8.91 15.99 -11.54
C SER A 113 8.12 16.56 -10.35
N HIS A 114 7.29 17.58 -10.59
CA HIS A 114 6.42 18.15 -9.56
C HIS A 114 5.38 17.14 -9.07
N VAL A 115 4.70 16.42 -9.98
CA VAL A 115 3.73 15.38 -9.60
C VAL A 115 4.41 14.21 -8.90
N ALA A 116 5.59 13.80 -9.36
CA ALA A 116 6.37 12.76 -8.70
C ALA A 116 6.73 13.15 -7.26
N ALA A 117 7.15 14.40 -7.03
CA ALA A 117 7.44 14.88 -5.68
C ALA A 117 6.20 14.87 -4.76
N LEU A 118 5.02 15.20 -5.30
CA LEU A 118 3.76 15.12 -4.55
C LEU A 118 3.41 13.67 -4.22
N VAL A 119 3.50 12.75 -5.18
CA VAL A 119 3.25 11.32 -4.94
C VAL A 119 4.23 10.75 -3.92
N ALA A 120 5.53 11.07 -4.03
CA ALA A 120 6.52 10.62 -3.06
C ALA A 120 6.23 11.15 -1.66
N ARG A 121 5.82 12.43 -1.54
CA ARG A 121 5.37 12.99 -0.26
C ARG A 121 4.16 12.24 0.28
N ASP A 122 3.16 11.95 -0.55
CA ASP A 122 1.94 11.29 -0.12
C ASP A 122 2.17 9.84 0.32
N ILE A 123 3.12 9.13 -0.31
CA ILE A 123 3.57 7.79 0.11
C ILE A 123 4.22 7.83 1.50
N LEU A 124 4.90 8.93 1.87
CA LEU A 124 5.55 9.09 3.17
C LEU A 124 4.60 9.56 4.28
N LEU A 125 3.37 9.97 3.96
CA LEU A 125 2.40 10.39 4.97
C LEU A 125 1.88 9.16 5.73
N LEU A 126 1.88 9.27 7.07
CA LEU A 126 1.40 8.20 7.96
C LEU A 126 -0.05 7.79 7.69
N GLU A 127 -0.86 8.72 7.19
CA GLU A 127 -2.28 8.56 6.84
C GLU A 127 -2.52 7.71 5.58
N ASN A 128 -1.49 7.48 4.74
CA ASN A 128 -1.60 6.73 3.48
C ASN A 128 -0.81 5.42 3.50
N GLN A 129 -0.45 4.91 4.68
CA GLN A 129 0.45 3.77 4.76
C GLN A 129 -0.23 2.45 4.45
N LEU A 130 0.48 1.66 3.64
CA LEU A 130 0.19 0.26 3.38
C LEU A 130 0.95 -0.62 4.36
N PRO A 131 0.38 -1.76 4.80
CA PRO A 131 1.10 -2.68 5.66
C PRO A 131 2.28 -3.26 4.87
N PHE A 132 3.49 -3.24 5.45
CA PHE A 132 4.69 -3.77 4.78
C PHE A 132 4.53 -5.23 4.34
N LEU A 133 3.67 -5.98 5.03
CA LEU A 133 3.29 -7.34 4.67
C LEU A 133 2.73 -7.46 3.23
N VAL A 134 2.03 -6.43 2.74
CA VAL A 134 1.52 -6.36 1.35
C VAL A 134 2.65 -6.06 0.37
N LEU A 135 3.58 -5.16 0.74
CA LEU A 135 4.65 -4.72 -0.15
C LEU A 135 5.72 -5.80 -0.35
N ARG A 136 6.08 -6.53 0.71
CA ARG A 136 7.14 -7.55 0.69
C ARG A 136 6.98 -8.59 -0.43
N PRO A 137 5.84 -9.29 -0.58
CA PRO A 137 5.69 -10.28 -1.65
C PRO A 137 5.70 -9.65 -3.04
N LEU A 138 5.17 -8.43 -3.18
CA LEU A 138 5.14 -7.71 -4.45
C LEU A 138 6.55 -7.29 -4.93
N MET A 139 7.48 -7.01 -4.01
CA MET A 139 8.87 -6.68 -4.36
C MET A 139 9.59 -7.82 -5.10
N ASN A 140 9.23 -9.08 -4.84
CA ASN A 140 9.83 -10.25 -5.49
C ASN A 140 9.51 -10.34 -7.00
N PHE A 141 8.65 -9.47 -7.52
CA PHE A 141 8.31 -9.43 -8.94
C PHE A 141 9.06 -8.36 -9.72
N ILE A 142 9.53 -7.31 -9.04
CA ILE A 142 10.14 -6.12 -9.64
C ILE A 142 11.67 -6.15 -9.47
N CYS A 143 12.17 -6.86 -8.46
CA CYS A 143 13.60 -7.15 -8.24
C CYS A 143 14.02 -8.52 -8.79
#